data_AF-A0A7J6UMP7-F1
#
_entry.id   AF-A0A7J6UMP7-F1
#
_cell.length_a   1.000
_cell.length_b   1.000
_cell.length_c   1.000
_cell.angle_alpha   90.00
_cell.angle_beta   90.00
_cell.angle_gamma   90.00
#
_symmetry.space_group_name_H-M   'P 1'
#
loop_
_entity.id
_entity.type
_entity.pdbx_description
1 polymer ?
#
loop_
_entity_poly.entity_id
_entity_poly.type
_entity_poly.pdbx_seq_one_letter_code
_entity_poly.pdbx_strand_id
1 'polypeptide(L)'
;MFDGGWTHKSFRPITTITYRWNYLLHGLDSSGFHIANFLLHAAVSVLMIPLCTVVLRAPRLLAVIGAALFASHPVHTENLLYLVCRADILAALFTILSIILYILAAGHNSKTDSGFARNEEGPHWVLMMSGCLLACLLAVAGGLSKEAGFTVLPILVGIEVLHLWRSLRDGRPANYSRATQRIAMVCSVTIACLLWRYSHTRGTDVNMSPQDNPVQFETDRL
;
A
#
# COMPACT_ATOMS: atom_id res chain seq x y z
N MET A 1 -0.59 39.59 7.86
CA MET A 1 -0.52 38.33 8.62
C MET A 1 -1.09 37.19 7.75
N PHE A 2 -0.54 37.02 6.56
CA PHE A 2 -0.82 35.88 5.70
C PHE A 2 0.53 35.22 5.49
N ASP A 3 0.90 34.32 6.39
CA ASP A 3 2.12 33.54 6.26
C ASP A 3 1.95 32.64 5.03
N GLY A 4 2.64 32.99 3.94
CA GLY A 4 2.58 32.35 2.62
C GLY A 4 3.14 30.92 2.58
N GLY A 5 2.96 30.13 3.63
CA GLY A 5 3.40 28.76 3.76
C GLY A 5 2.33 27.75 3.35
N TRP A 6 1.83 27.80 2.11
CA TRP A 6 0.95 26.74 1.55
C TRP A 6 1.71 25.44 1.24
N THR A 7 2.78 25.13 1.98
CA THR A 7 3.41 23.82 1.91
C THR A 7 2.57 22.90 2.79
N HIS A 8 1.86 21.95 2.19
CA HIS A 8 1.31 20.84 2.95
C HIS A 8 2.49 20.19 3.69
N LYS A 9 2.51 20.25 5.02
CA LYS A 9 3.50 19.60 5.89
C LYS A 9 3.33 18.07 5.83
N SER A 10 3.47 17.51 4.63
CA SER A 10 3.23 16.10 4.32
C SER A 10 4.48 15.31 4.62
N PHE A 11 4.46 14.59 5.73
CA PHE A 11 5.53 13.66 6.10
C PHE A 11 5.44 12.39 5.24
N ARG A 12 6.34 12.24 4.25
CA ARG A 12 6.37 11.13 3.28
C ARG A 12 7.76 10.47 3.21
N PRO A 13 8.23 9.83 4.30
CA PRO A 13 9.62 9.40 4.44
C PRO A 13 10.06 8.40 3.37
N ILE A 14 9.17 7.49 2.95
CA ILE A 14 9.50 6.48 1.92
C ILE A 14 9.76 7.15 0.58
N THR A 15 8.89 8.07 0.17
CA THR A 15 9.08 8.84 -1.05
C THR A 15 10.39 9.63 -0.99
N THR A 16 10.66 10.34 0.11
CA THR A 16 11.91 11.08 0.30
C THR A 16 13.15 10.19 0.20
N ILE A 17 13.14 9.01 0.83
CA ILE A 17 14.24 8.04 0.73
C ILE A 17 14.45 7.57 -0.71
N THR A 18 13.37 7.29 -1.46
CA THR A 18 13.51 6.87 -2.87
C THR A 18 14.12 7.96 -3.75
N TYR A 19 13.82 9.24 -3.51
CA TYR A 19 14.51 10.34 -4.20
C TYR A 19 15.98 10.42 -3.80
N ARG A 20 16.30 10.27 -2.50
CA ARG A 20 17.70 10.29 -2.03
C ARG A 20 18.51 9.17 -2.67
N TRP A 21 18.00 7.95 -2.72
CA TRP A 21 18.67 6.84 -3.40
C TRP A 21 18.84 7.10 -4.90
N ASN A 22 17.82 7.64 -5.56
CA ASN A 22 17.93 8.01 -6.97
C ASN A 22 19.02 9.05 -7.21
N TYR A 23 19.10 10.06 -6.33
CA TYR A 23 20.11 11.11 -6.36
C TYR A 23 21.52 10.56 -6.15
N LEU A 24 21.70 9.61 -5.22
CA LEU A 24 23.01 8.98 -5.01
C LEU A 24 23.52 8.23 -6.25
N LEU A 25 22.61 7.73 -7.10
CA LEU A 25 22.96 6.98 -8.31
C LEU A 25 23.16 7.86 -9.55
N HIS A 26 22.35 8.91 -9.72
CA HIS A 26 22.29 9.70 -10.97
C HIS A 26 22.49 11.21 -10.75
N GLY A 27 22.76 11.66 -9.53
CA GLY A 27 22.87 13.07 -9.18
C GLY A 27 21.55 13.83 -9.41
N LEU A 28 21.66 15.05 -9.93
CA LEU A 28 20.52 15.91 -10.29
C LEU A 28 20.02 15.67 -11.71
N ASP A 29 20.53 14.66 -12.43
CA ASP A 29 20.06 14.39 -13.78
C ASP A 29 18.60 13.92 -13.76
N SER A 30 17.71 14.70 -14.37
CA SER A 30 16.26 14.46 -14.37
C SER A 30 15.90 13.15 -15.08
N SER A 31 16.71 12.70 -16.05
CA SER A 31 16.46 11.48 -16.80
C SER A 31 16.37 10.26 -15.89
N GLY A 32 17.26 10.15 -14.90
CA GLY A 32 17.27 9.06 -13.93
C GLY A 32 16.00 9.01 -13.07
N PHE A 33 15.42 10.17 -12.76
CA PHE A 33 14.17 10.24 -12.00
C PHE A 33 12.95 9.81 -12.81
N HIS A 34 12.90 10.18 -14.10
CA HIS A 34 11.85 9.73 -15.02
C HIS A 34 11.93 8.22 -15.28
N ILE A 35 13.14 7.68 -15.47
CA ILE A 35 13.34 6.23 -15.63
C ILE A 35 12.84 5.47 -14.41
N ALA A 36 13.17 5.93 -13.19
CA ALA A 36 12.68 5.31 -11.97
C ALA A 36 11.14 5.33 -11.88
N ASN A 37 10.49 6.45 -12.20
CA ASN A 37 9.03 6.54 -12.23
C ASN A 37 8.42 5.60 -13.29
N PHE A 38 9.03 5.51 -14.47
CA PHE A 38 8.62 4.60 -15.53
C PHE A 38 8.70 3.13 -15.10
N LEU A 39 9.81 2.72 -14.49
CA LEU A 39 9.98 1.36 -13.99
C LEU A 39 8.98 1.02 -12.88
N LEU A 40 8.72 1.97 -11.97
CA LEU A 40 7.70 1.80 -10.94
C LEU A 40 6.29 1.66 -11.56
N HIS A 41 5.95 2.49 -12.55
CA HIS A 41 4.66 2.38 -13.26
C HIS A 41 4.53 1.06 -14.01
N ALA A 42 5.60 0.58 -14.65
CA ALA A 42 5.63 -0.72 -15.30
C ALA A 42 5.38 -1.86 -14.27
N ALA A 43 6.01 -1.80 -13.10
CA ALA A 43 5.79 -2.76 -12.02
C ALA A 43 4.33 -2.75 -11.54
N VAL A 44 3.76 -1.57 -11.28
CA VAL A 44 2.34 -1.40 -10.91
C VAL A 44 1.41 -1.98 -11.99
N SER A 45 1.71 -1.70 -13.26
CA SER A 45 0.93 -2.20 -14.39
C SER A 45 0.95 -3.73 -14.48
N VAL A 46 2.10 -4.37 -14.26
CA VAL A 46 2.20 -5.84 -14.20
C VAL A 46 1.41 -6.40 -13.03
N LEU A 47 1.44 -5.73 -11.85
CA LEU A 47 0.67 -6.15 -10.67
C LEU A 47 -0.85 -6.05 -10.86
N MET A 48 -1.35 -5.31 -11.86
CA MET A 48 -2.77 -5.34 -12.19
C MET A 48 -3.24 -6.73 -12.66
N ILE A 49 -2.35 -7.55 -13.23
CA ILE A 49 -2.70 -8.92 -13.64
C ILE A 49 -3.10 -9.77 -12.42
N PRO A 50 -2.23 -9.97 -11.39
CA PRO A 50 -2.62 -10.69 -10.18
C PRO A 50 -3.75 -10.01 -9.42
N LEU A 51 -3.87 -8.67 -9.44
CA LEU A 51 -5.03 -8.01 -8.83
C LEU A 51 -6.34 -8.47 -9.49
N CYS A 52 -6.42 -8.43 -10.81
CA CYS A 52 -7.61 -8.84 -11.56
C CYS A 52 -7.90 -10.34 -11.42
N THR A 53 -6.87 -11.21 -11.41
CA THR A 53 -7.09 -12.66 -11.31
C THR A 53 -7.37 -13.13 -9.88
N VAL A 54 -6.73 -12.55 -8.87
CA VAL A 54 -6.88 -12.96 -7.46
C VAL A 54 -8.09 -12.31 -6.82
N VAL A 55 -8.31 -11.01 -7.06
CA VAL A 55 -9.36 -10.23 -6.39
C VAL A 55 -10.66 -10.29 -7.17
N LEU A 56 -10.61 -9.95 -8.46
CA LEU A 56 -11.81 -9.90 -9.31
C LEU A 56 -12.19 -11.27 -9.90
N ARG A 57 -11.31 -12.27 -9.77
CA ARG A 57 -11.47 -13.61 -10.37
C ARG A 57 -11.70 -13.55 -11.88
N ALA A 58 -11.11 -12.55 -12.53
CA ALA A 58 -11.19 -12.40 -13.98
C ALA A 58 -10.35 -13.49 -14.68
N PRO A 59 -10.81 -14.00 -15.84
CA PRO A 59 -9.98 -14.81 -16.73
C PRO A 59 -8.65 -14.12 -17.03
N ARG A 60 -7.57 -14.90 -17.12
CA ARG A 60 -6.21 -14.37 -17.32
C ARG A 60 -6.10 -13.45 -18.54
N LEU A 61 -6.80 -13.77 -19.62
CA LEU A 61 -6.83 -12.92 -20.82
C LEU A 61 -7.40 -11.53 -20.52
N LEU A 62 -8.55 -11.45 -19.83
CA LEU A 62 -9.16 -10.18 -19.44
C LEU A 62 -8.29 -9.41 -18.43
N ALA A 63 -7.61 -10.12 -17.52
CA ALA A 63 -6.66 -9.49 -16.61
C ALA A 63 -5.45 -8.87 -17.34
N VAL A 64 -4.91 -9.55 -18.35
CA VAL A 64 -3.83 -9.03 -19.19
C VAL A 64 -4.30 -7.83 -20.02
N ILE A 65 -5.49 -7.91 -20.62
CA ILE A 65 -6.09 -6.78 -21.36
C ILE A 65 -6.29 -5.59 -20.41
N GLY A 66 -6.85 -5.81 -19.21
CA GLY A 66 -7.02 -4.77 -18.21
C GLY A 66 -5.70 -4.14 -17.75
N ALA A 67 -4.66 -4.95 -17.55
CA ALA A 67 -3.32 -4.45 -17.23
C ALA A 67 -2.69 -3.65 -18.38
N ALA A 68 -2.87 -4.08 -19.64
CA ALA A 68 -2.41 -3.35 -20.81
C ALA A 68 -3.13 -2.01 -20.96
N LEU A 69 -4.45 -2.00 -20.79
CA LEU A 69 -5.27 -0.78 -20.80
C LEU A 69 -4.84 0.19 -19.69
N PHE A 70 -4.58 -0.32 -18.47
CA PHE A 70 -4.03 0.46 -17.37
C PHE A 70 -2.66 1.04 -17.74
N ALA A 71 -1.74 0.23 -18.27
CA ALA A 71 -0.39 0.66 -18.62
C ALA A 71 -0.40 1.82 -19.65
N SER A 72 -1.27 1.74 -20.65
CA SER A 72 -1.39 2.72 -21.73
C SER A 72 -2.33 3.90 -21.45
N HIS A 73 -3.00 3.93 -20.29
CA HIS A 73 -4.04 4.93 -20.04
C HIS A 73 -3.41 6.34 -19.91
N PRO A 74 -3.89 7.35 -20.65
CA PRO A 74 -3.34 8.71 -20.61
C PRO A 74 -3.34 9.38 -19.22
N VAL A 75 -4.15 8.89 -18.28
CA VAL A 75 -4.26 9.41 -16.91
C VAL A 75 -2.96 9.22 -16.13
N HIS A 76 -2.13 8.26 -16.54
CA HIS A 76 -0.84 8.00 -15.90
C HIS A 76 0.31 8.83 -16.48
N THR A 77 0.08 9.60 -17.55
CA THR A 77 1.12 10.48 -18.12
C THR A 77 1.59 11.52 -17.10
N GLU A 78 0.67 12.03 -16.27
CA GLU A 78 0.97 12.94 -15.16
C GLU A 78 1.97 12.30 -14.18
N ASN A 79 1.78 11.03 -13.84
CA ASN A 79 2.66 10.31 -12.91
C ASN A 79 4.07 10.07 -13.47
N LEU A 80 4.21 10.00 -14.80
CA LEU A 80 5.49 9.80 -15.48
C LEU A 80 6.24 11.13 -15.71
N LEU A 81 5.50 12.20 -16.01
CA LEU A 81 6.05 13.52 -16.32
C LEU A 81 6.37 14.33 -15.07
N TYR A 82 5.53 14.30 -14.04
CA TYR A 82 5.81 15.01 -12.79
C TYR A 82 6.57 14.12 -11.82
N LEU A 83 7.79 14.54 -11.49
CA LEU A 83 8.61 13.78 -10.55
C LEU A 83 7.92 13.62 -9.20
N VAL A 84 7.21 14.66 -8.72
CA VAL A 84 6.48 14.71 -7.44
C VAL A 84 5.44 13.58 -7.30
N CYS A 85 4.87 13.12 -8.41
CA CYS A 85 3.88 12.03 -8.42
C CYS A 85 4.48 10.64 -8.14
N ARG A 86 5.80 10.52 -7.89
CA ARG A 86 6.39 9.27 -7.40
C ARG A 86 5.69 8.74 -6.14
N ALA A 87 5.23 9.64 -5.26
CA ALA A 87 4.44 9.29 -4.08
C ALA A 87 3.19 8.48 -4.44
N ASP A 88 2.49 8.86 -5.52
CA ASP A 88 1.30 8.18 -6.02
C ASP A 88 1.63 6.78 -6.53
N ILE A 89 2.70 6.64 -7.33
CA ILE A 89 3.09 5.35 -7.91
C ILE A 89 3.51 4.37 -6.80
N LEU A 90 4.29 4.83 -5.83
CA LEU A 90 4.69 4.01 -4.67
C LEU A 90 3.49 3.61 -3.82
N ALA A 91 2.57 4.54 -3.55
CA ALA A 91 1.36 4.24 -2.79
C ALA A 91 0.49 3.21 -3.52
N ALA A 92 0.33 3.32 -4.85
CA ALA A 92 -0.36 2.33 -5.67
C ALA A 92 0.31 0.96 -5.62
N LEU A 93 1.64 0.92 -5.78
CA LEU A 93 2.46 -0.31 -5.73
C LEU A 93 2.23 -1.08 -4.42
N PHE A 94 2.45 -0.40 -3.28
CA PHE A 94 2.31 -1.03 -1.97
C PHE A 94 0.86 -1.40 -1.64
N THR A 95 -0.11 -0.58 -2.08
CA THR A 95 -1.54 -0.85 -1.92
C THR A 95 -1.96 -2.13 -2.64
N ILE A 96 -1.62 -2.24 -3.93
CA ILE A 96 -1.97 -3.42 -4.73
C ILE A 96 -1.31 -4.66 -4.16
N LEU A 97 -0.02 -4.57 -3.80
CA LEU A 97 0.71 -5.69 -3.22
C LEU A 97 0.13 -6.12 -1.87
N SER A 98 -0.24 -5.16 -1.02
CA SER A 98 -0.92 -5.42 0.26
C SER A 98 -2.22 -6.19 0.04
N ILE A 99 -3.09 -5.73 -0.87
CA ILE A 99 -4.39 -6.36 -1.13
C ILE A 99 -4.21 -7.79 -1.67
N ILE A 100 -3.34 -7.99 -2.66
CA ILE A 100 -3.07 -9.30 -3.25
C ILE A 100 -2.53 -10.26 -2.18
N LEU A 101 -1.49 -9.84 -1.46
CA LEU A 101 -0.86 -10.68 -0.44
C LEU A 101 -1.85 -11.02 0.67
N TYR A 102 -2.67 -10.07 1.11
CA TYR A 102 -3.68 -10.30 2.13
C TYR A 102 -4.70 -11.35 1.70
N ILE A 103 -5.25 -11.25 0.49
CA ILE A 103 -6.25 -12.19 -0.01
C ILE A 103 -5.67 -13.60 -0.18
N LEU A 104 -4.42 -13.70 -0.65
CA LEU A 104 -3.70 -14.97 -0.77
C LEU A 104 -3.41 -15.58 0.62
N ALA A 105 -2.88 -14.78 1.55
CA ALA A 105 -2.51 -15.23 2.89
C ALA A 105 -3.73 -15.58 3.76
N ALA A 106 -4.84 -14.85 3.63
CA ALA A 106 -6.10 -15.13 4.33
C ALA A 106 -6.84 -16.35 3.75
N GLY A 107 -6.41 -16.87 2.60
CA GLY A 107 -7.03 -18.03 1.96
C GLY A 107 -8.38 -17.74 1.32
N HIS A 108 -8.71 -16.47 1.06
CA HIS A 108 -10.02 -16.07 0.52
C HIS A 108 -10.21 -16.45 -0.97
N ASN A 109 -9.17 -16.93 -1.64
CA ASN A 109 -9.19 -17.31 -3.05
C ASN A 109 -9.47 -18.81 -3.30
N SER A 110 -9.98 -19.55 -2.31
CA SER A 110 -10.16 -21.01 -2.40
C SER A 110 -11.31 -21.44 -3.34
N LYS A 111 -11.01 -21.52 -4.64
CA LYS A 111 -11.51 -22.59 -5.53
C LYS A 111 -10.47 -23.69 -5.75
N THR A 112 -9.25 -23.50 -5.28
CA THR A 112 -8.17 -24.50 -5.31
C THR A 112 -8.31 -25.43 -4.11
N ASP A 113 -9.21 -26.40 -4.24
CA ASP A 113 -9.13 -27.63 -3.46
C ASP A 113 -7.87 -28.41 -3.90
N SER A 114 -7.28 -29.14 -2.95
CA SER A 114 -6.14 -30.07 -3.06
C SER A 114 -4.73 -29.46 -3.08
N GLY A 115 -4.07 -29.48 -1.93
CA GLY A 115 -2.60 -29.44 -1.87
C GLY A 115 -2.04 -28.92 -0.55
N PHE A 116 -2.41 -27.70 -0.16
CA PHE A 116 -1.72 -26.99 0.94
C PHE A 116 -2.56 -26.80 2.21
N ALA A 117 -3.89 -26.97 2.11
CA ALA A 117 -4.83 -26.67 3.20
C ALA A 117 -5.06 -27.82 4.20
N ARG A 118 -4.29 -28.91 4.17
CA ARG A 118 -4.63 -30.16 4.88
C ARG A 118 -3.87 -30.45 6.18
N ASN A 119 -2.99 -29.57 6.65
CA ASN A 119 -2.40 -29.70 8.00
C ASN A 119 -2.90 -28.57 8.90
N GLU A 120 -4.01 -28.87 9.58
CA GLU A 120 -4.80 -27.94 10.38
C GLU A 120 -4.16 -27.52 11.71
N GLU A 121 -2.98 -28.06 12.06
CA GLU A 121 -2.22 -27.69 13.28
C GLU A 121 -0.71 -27.41 13.06
N GLY A 122 -0.28 -27.24 11.81
CA GLY A 122 1.14 -27.02 11.46
C GLY A 122 1.57 -25.54 11.35
N PRO A 123 2.84 -25.27 10.97
CA PRO A 123 3.38 -23.91 10.72
C PRO A 123 2.62 -23.09 9.67
N HIS A 124 1.64 -23.68 9.00
CA HIS A 124 0.79 -23.04 8.00
C HIS A 124 -0.01 -21.85 8.56
N TRP A 125 -0.57 -21.95 9.78
CA TRP A 125 -1.33 -20.83 10.35
C TRP A 125 -0.42 -19.63 10.66
N VAL A 126 0.80 -19.89 11.16
CA VAL A 126 1.81 -18.86 11.42
C VAL A 126 2.19 -18.19 10.11
N LEU A 127 2.39 -18.98 9.05
CA LEU A 127 2.70 -18.47 7.72
C LEU A 127 1.58 -17.57 7.18
N MET A 128 0.32 -17.99 7.28
CA MET A 128 -0.83 -17.18 6.88
C MET A 128 -0.90 -15.86 7.66
N MET A 129 -0.73 -15.91 8.99
CA MET A 129 -0.77 -14.71 9.83
C MET A 129 0.42 -13.78 9.54
N SER A 130 1.62 -14.33 9.33
CA SER A 130 2.79 -13.55 8.92
C SER A 130 2.60 -12.89 7.55
N GLY A 131 1.93 -13.56 6.61
CA GLY A 131 1.59 -13.00 5.31
C GLY A 131 0.58 -11.85 5.42
N CYS A 132 -0.43 -12.00 6.29
CA CYS A 132 -1.39 -10.93 6.56
C CYS A 132 -0.73 -9.75 7.29
N LEU A 133 0.20 -10.00 8.21
CA LEU A 133 0.99 -8.96 8.87
C LEU A 133 1.87 -8.21 7.86
N LEU A 134 2.57 -8.94 6.99
CA LEU A 134 3.37 -8.35 5.92
C LEU A 134 2.52 -7.48 5.00
N ALA A 135 1.30 -7.92 4.65
CA ALA A 135 0.36 -7.09 3.89
C ALA A 135 0.01 -5.79 4.65
N CYS A 136 -0.25 -5.85 5.95
CA CYS A 136 -0.51 -4.64 6.75
C CYS A 136 0.70 -3.70 6.79
N LEU A 137 1.92 -4.24 6.88
CA LEU A 137 3.15 -3.44 6.82
C LEU A 137 3.33 -2.78 5.45
N LEU A 138 2.98 -3.46 4.36
CA LEU A 138 2.96 -2.88 3.03
C LEU A 138 1.90 -1.76 2.93
N ALA A 139 0.70 -1.93 3.51
CA ALA A 139 -0.29 -0.86 3.56
C ALA A 139 0.23 0.38 4.32
N VAL A 140 0.94 0.18 5.43
CA VAL A 140 1.62 1.26 6.17
C VAL A 140 2.70 1.91 5.30
N ALA A 141 3.50 1.14 4.57
CA ALA A 141 4.47 1.68 3.61
C ALA A 141 3.81 2.49 2.48
N GLY A 142 2.64 2.06 2.01
CA GLY A 142 1.80 2.83 1.09
C GLY A 142 1.40 4.17 1.70
N GLY A 143 0.88 4.14 2.94
CA GLY A 143 0.49 5.33 3.71
C GLY A 143 1.64 6.31 3.97
N LEU A 144 2.84 5.80 4.25
CA LEU A 144 4.07 6.58 4.44
C LEU A 144 4.66 7.10 3.13
N SER A 145 4.24 6.57 1.98
CA SER A 145 4.54 7.14 0.66
C SER A 145 3.53 8.23 0.30
N LYS A 146 2.24 7.97 0.53
CA LYS A 146 1.15 8.92 0.38
C LYS A 146 0.00 8.54 1.29
N GLU A 147 -0.62 9.52 1.94
CA GLU A 147 -1.70 9.34 2.91
C GLU A 147 -2.88 8.49 2.39
N ALA A 148 -3.15 8.54 1.08
CA ALA A 148 -4.14 7.70 0.42
C ALA A 148 -3.89 6.19 0.62
N GLY A 149 -2.64 5.75 0.81
CA GLY A 149 -2.31 4.35 1.06
C GLY A 149 -2.87 3.80 2.38
N PHE A 150 -3.11 4.65 3.38
CA PHE A 150 -3.74 4.22 4.64
C PHE A 150 -5.19 3.77 4.47
N THR A 151 -5.85 4.14 3.37
CA THR A 151 -7.24 3.73 3.07
C THR A 151 -7.38 2.22 2.87
N VAL A 152 -6.29 1.51 2.63
CA VAL A 152 -6.29 0.05 2.47
C VAL A 152 -6.64 -0.66 3.78
N LEU A 153 -6.18 -0.16 4.93
CA LEU A 153 -6.42 -0.79 6.23
C LEU A 153 -7.92 -0.98 6.55
N PRO A 154 -8.79 0.04 6.44
CA PRO A 154 -10.22 -0.16 6.64
C PRO A 154 -10.86 -1.04 5.55
N ILE A 155 -10.32 -1.05 4.31
CA ILE A 155 -10.78 -1.98 3.27
C ILE A 155 -10.50 -3.43 3.68
N LEU A 156 -9.32 -3.73 4.22
CA LEU A 156 -8.98 -5.07 4.72
C LEU A 156 -9.92 -5.51 5.86
N VAL A 157 -10.20 -4.61 6.81
CA VAL A 157 -11.20 -4.87 7.87
C VAL A 157 -12.57 -5.14 7.26
N GLY A 158 -13.00 -4.35 6.28
CA GLY A 158 -14.28 -4.55 5.58
C GLY A 158 -14.37 -5.91 4.89
N ILE A 159 -13.29 -6.36 4.24
CA ILE A 159 -13.20 -7.70 3.66
C ILE A 159 -13.40 -8.77 4.74
N GLU A 160 -12.68 -8.68 5.86
CA GLU A 160 -12.81 -9.65 6.96
C GLU A 160 -14.20 -9.66 7.60
N VAL A 161 -14.81 -8.49 7.79
CA VAL A 161 -16.17 -8.38 8.32
C VAL A 161 -17.17 -9.03 7.36
N LEU A 162 -17.04 -8.83 6.05
CA LEU A 162 -17.87 -9.50 5.05
C LEU A 162 -17.69 -11.02 5.07
N HIS A 163 -16.45 -11.50 5.25
CA HIS A 163 -16.16 -12.92 5.38
C HIS A 163 -16.72 -13.52 6.66
N LEU A 164 -16.59 -12.82 7.79
CA LEU A 164 -17.16 -13.21 9.08
C LEU A 164 -18.70 -13.27 9.00
N TRP A 165 -19.33 -12.25 8.40
CA TRP A 165 -20.78 -12.20 8.21
C TRP A 165 -21.28 -13.36 7.35
N ARG A 166 -20.61 -13.66 6.22
CA ARG A 166 -20.93 -14.83 5.40
C ARG A 166 -20.75 -16.13 6.17
N SER A 167 -19.68 -16.25 6.93
CA SER A 167 -19.42 -17.45 7.73
C SER A 167 -20.46 -17.66 8.83
N LEU A 168 -20.96 -16.57 9.44
CA LEU A 168 -22.03 -16.59 10.45
C LEU A 168 -23.35 -17.05 9.83
N ARG A 169 -23.66 -16.55 8.63
CA ARG A 169 -24.83 -16.97 7.85
C ARG A 169 -24.76 -18.45 7.46
N ASP A 170 -23.59 -18.93 7.08
CA ASP A 170 -23.37 -20.32 6.63
C ASP A 170 -23.13 -21.30 7.79
N GLY A 171 -23.12 -20.83 9.04
CA GLY A 171 -22.97 -21.66 10.23
C GLY A 171 -21.61 -22.36 10.35
N ARG A 172 -20.50 -21.74 9.90
CA ARG A 172 -19.16 -22.34 9.90
C ARG A 172 -18.27 -21.80 11.05
N PRO A 173 -18.26 -22.42 12.24
CA PRO A 173 -17.62 -21.85 13.43
C PRO A 173 -16.10 -21.80 13.41
N ALA A 174 -15.44 -22.71 12.69
CA ALA A 174 -13.98 -22.76 12.59
C ALA A 174 -13.35 -21.47 12.01
N ASN A 175 -14.12 -20.71 11.22
CA ASN A 175 -13.66 -19.49 10.58
C ASN A 175 -13.79 -18.24 11.48
N TYR A 176 -14.59 -18.29 12.56
CA TYR A 176 -14.83 -17.14 13.43
C TYR A 176 -13.57 -16.72 14.19
N SER A 177 -12.91 -17.69 14.82
CA SER A 177 -11.67 -17.44 15.57
C SER A 177 -10.57 -16.87 14.68
N ARG A 178 -10.43 -17.38 13.45
CA ARG A 178 -9.41 -16.90 12.50
C ARG A 178 -9.72 -15.51 11.96
N ALA A 179 -10.98 -15.23 11.60
CA ALA A 179 -11.38 -13.90 11.11
C ALA A 179 -11.24 -12.85 12.21
N THR A 180 -11.63 -13.16 13.45
CA THR A 180 -11.49 -12.24 14.60
C THR A 180 -10.01 -11.95 14.92
N GLN A 181 -9.13 -12.96 14.87
CA GLN A 181 -7.68 -12.74 15.01
C GLN A 181 -7.11 -11.81 13.93
N ARG A 182 -7.52 -11.97 12.66
CA ARG A 182 -7.08 -11.09 11.56
C ARG A 182 -7.61 -9.67 11.72
N ILE A 183 -8.88 -9.49 12.10
CA ILE A 183 -9.45 -8.17 12.39
C ILE A 183 -8.68 -7.50 13.53
N ALA A 184 -8.44 -8.23 14.63
CA ALA A 184 -7.68 -7.73 15.76
C ALA A 184 -6.27 -7.30 15.36
N MET A 185 -5.59 -8.08 14.51
CA MET A 185 -4.27 -7.73 13.98
C MET A 185 -4.31 -6.45 13.14
N VAL A 186 -5.22 -6.33 12.16
CA VAL A 186 -5.32 -5.13 11.31
C VAL A 186 -5.63 -3.89 12.16
N CYS A 187 -6.56 -4.01 13.12
CA CYS A 187 -6.87 -2.94 14.07
C CYS A 187 -5.66 -2.58 14.93
N SER A 188 -4.91 -3.56 15.44
CA SER A 188 -3.72 -3.33 16.25
C SER A 188 -2.63 -2.61 15.48
N VAL A 189 -2.37 -3.00 14.22
CA VAL A 189 -1.42 -2.30 13.34
C VAL A 189 -1.88 -0.88 13.06
N THR A 190 -3.18 -0.68 12.81
CA THR A 190 -3.75 0.65 12.56
C THR A 190 -3.60 1.55 13.77
N ILE A 191 -3.96 1.06 14.97
CA ILE A 191 -3.82 1.80 16.23
C ILE A 191 -2.35 2.10 16.51
N ALA A 192 -1.45 1.12 16.36
CA ALA A 192 -0.01 1.33 16.55
C ALA A 192 0.53 2.42 15.60
N CYS A 193 0.11 2.42 14.34
CA CYS A 193 0.47 3.46 13.39
C CYS A 193 -0.08 4.85 13.80
N LEU A 194 -1.32 4.93 14.28
CA LEU A 194 -1.92 6.17 14.76
C LEU A 194 -1.23 6.69 16.02
N LEU A 195 -0.90 5.81 16.97
CA LEU A 195 -0.17 6.15 18.19
C LEU A 195 1.26 6.60 17.87
N TRP A 196 1.96 5.90 16.97
CA TRP A 196 3.29 6.29 16.51
C TRP A 196 3.28 7.65 15.82
N ARG A 197 2.27 7.89 14.96
CA ARG A 197 2.06 9.20 14.34
C ARG A 197 1.79 10.25 15.41
N TYR A 198 0.88 9.98 16.34
CA TYR A 198 0.53 10.90 17.41
C TYR A 198 1.74 11.23 18.32
N SER A 199 2.59 10.24 18.64
CA SER A 199 3.79 10.47 19.45
C SER A 199 4.81 11.36 18.75
N HIS A 200 4.91 11.26 17.41
CA HIS A 200 5.81 12.08 16.61
C HIS A 200 5.26 13.48 16.30
N THR A 201 3.94 13.63 16.13
CA THR A 201 3.35 14.91 15.68
C THR A 201 2.62 15.69 16.78
N ARG A 202 2.43 15.12 17.99
CA ARG A 202 1.72 15.70 19.14
C ARG A 202 0.37 16.39 18.78
N GLY A 203 -0.30 15.93 17.71
CA GLY A 203 -1.45 16.60 17.12
C GLY A 203 -1.16 17.17 15.73
N THR A 204 -0.54 18.36 15.66
CA THR A 204 -0.36 19.11 14.40
C THR A 204 1.04 19.68 14.17
N ASP A 205 1.93 19.62 15.16
CA ASP A 205 3.27 20.19 15.08
C ASP A 205 4.27 19.13 14.65
N VAL A 206 4.41 18.98 13.33
CA VAL A 206 5.53 18.21 12.78
C VAL A 206 6.75 19.11 12.86
N ASN A 207 7.66 18.82 13.79
CA ASN A 207 8.98 19.45 13.85
C ASN A 207 9.85 18.88 12.71
N MET A 208 9.58 19.35 11.49
CA MET A 208 10.30 18.92 10.29
C MET A 208 11.69 19.53 10.28
N SER A 209 12.72 18.73 10.02
CA SER A 209 14.03 19.28 9.75
C SER A 209 14.08 19.91 8.35
N PRO A 210 15.01 20.83 8.06
CA PRO A 210 15.24 21.32 6.70
C PRO A 210 15.49 20.21 5.67
N GLN A 211 15.97 19.05 6.12
CA GLN A 211 16.19 17.89 5.27
C GLN A 211 14.90 17.11 4.93
N ASP A 212 13.82 17.31 5.70
CA ASP A 212 12.53 16.65 5.50
C ASP A 212 11.59 17.47 4.60
N ASN A 213 11.68 18.81 4.69
CA ASN A 213 10.89 19.74 3.89
C ASN A 213 11.69 21.02 3.57
N PRO A 214 12.69 20.96 2.66
CA PRO A 214 13.61 22.08 2.41
C PRO A 214 12.91 23.37 1.95
N VAL A 215 11.83 23.25 1.17
CA VAL A 215 11.03 24.37 0.65
C VAL A 215 10.37 25.20 1.76
N GLN A 216 10.13 24.60 2.93
CA GLN A 216 9.57 25.31 4.08
C GLN A 216 10.61 26.22 4.77
N PHE A 217 11.90 25.90 4.65
CA PHE A 217 13.00 26.63 5.30
C PHE A 217 13.79 27.52 4.35
N GLU A 218 13.37 27.59 3.08
CA GLU A 218 13.99 28.43 2.06
C GLU A 218 13.58 29.90 2.29
N THR A 219 14.56 30.71 2.69
CA THR A 219 14.38 32.13 3.04
C THR A 219 14.38 33.05 1.81
N ASP A 220 14.94 32.60 0.69
CA ASP A 220 15.02 33.36 -0.56
C ASP A 220 13.79 33.06 -1.43
N ARG A 221 12.65 33.60 -1.02
CA ARG A 221 11.46 33.66 -1.89
C ARG A 221 11.47 35.01 -2.61
N LEU A 222 11.91 34.98 -3.88
CA LEU A 222 11.69 36.07 -4.83
C LEU A 222 10.20 36.23 -5.15
#